data_AF-A0A0F8WKP4-F1
#
_entry.id   AF-A0A0F8WKP4-F1
#
_cell.length_a   1.000
_cell.length_b   1.000
_cell.length_c   1.000
_cell.angle_alpha   90.00
_cell.angle_beta   90.00
_cell.angle_gamma   90.00
#
_symmetry.space_group_name_H-M   'P 1'
#
loop_
_entity.id
_entity.type
_entity.pdbx_description
1 polymer ?
#
loop_
_entity_poly.entity_id
_entity_poly.type
_entity_poly.pdbx_seq_one_letter_code
_entity_poly.pdbx_strand_id
1 'polypeptide(L)'
;MSHIATDLVRPGDIVSFRFPYSEGIAHYARPCLILEATEDELLLAYGTSSCERANTGFEIRLNAEFAACGLNRASRFVLARRIRVARLVLLAARNLGRPVKWIGERTADAFLSDSHGRDQINEAELALDADYRFLALRVNSWANMGAYLSNFAPYIPTDCGVLMLNG
;
A
#
# COMPACT_ATOMS: atom_id res chain seq x y z
N MET A 1 -15.88 -12.07 -13.62
CA MET A 1 -15.73 -10.60 -13.66
C MET A 1 -14.31 -10.29 -14.10
N SER A 2 -14.14 -9.40 -15.07
CA SER A 2 -13.03 -9.35 -16.03
C SER A 2 -11.64 -9.06 -15.44
N HIS A 3 -10.69 -9.98 -15.64
CA HIS A 3 -9.23 -9.85 -15.39
C HIS A 3 -8.51 -8.80 -16.27
N ILE A 4 -9.23 -7.89 -16.93
CA ILE A 4 -8.67 -7.00 -17.96
C ILE A 4 -7.80 -5.88 -17.33
N ALA A 5 -8.05 -5.47 -16.09
CA ALA A 5 -7.30 -4.40 -15.44
C ALA A 5 -5.89 -4.85 -14.95
N THR A 6 -5.74 -6.13 -14.60
CA THR A 6 -4.48 -6.69 -14.08
C THR A 6 -3.40 -6.81 -15.16
N ASP A 7 -3.79 -6.93 -16.42
CA ASP A 7 -2.88 -7.17 -17.54
C ASP A 7 -2.12 -5.94 -18.05
N LEU A 8 -2.55 -4.73 -17.69
CA LEU A 8 -2.05 -3.48 -18.27
C LEU A 8 -0.68 -3.04 -17.75
N VAL A 9 -0.32 -3.41 -16.52
CA VAL A 9 1.00 -3.13 -15.93
C VAL A 9 1.39 -4.30 -15.05
N ARG A 10 2.62 -4.80 -15.23
CA ARG A 10 3.09 -6.06 -14.64
C ARG A 10 4.47 -5.88 -14.00
N PRO A 11 4.85 -6.76 -13.05
CA PRO A 11 6.23 -6.85 -12.59
C PRO A 11 7.19 -6.97 -13.78
N GLY A 12 8.25 -6.17 -13.79
CA GLY A 12 9.20 -6.06 -14.90
C GLY A 12 8.99 -4.84 -15.80
N ASP A 13 7.80 -4.24 -15.83
CA ASP A 13 7.54 -3.04 -16.61
C ASP A 13 8.30 -1.83 -16.04
N ILE A 14 8.75 -0.94 -16.92
CA ILE A 14 9.39 0.33 -16.55
C ILE A 14 8.40 1.46 -16.79
N VAL A 15 8.12 2.22 -15.74
CA VAL A 15 7.23 3.38 -15.77
C VAL A 15 7.97 4.65 -15.43
N SER A 16 7.50 5.78 -15.95
CA SER A 16 8.02 7.10 -15.60
C SER A 16 7.24 7.65 -14.40
N PHE A 17 7.93 7.94 -13.29
CA PHE A 17 7.30 8.40 -12.05
C PHE A 17 8.00 9.62 -11.46
N ARG A 18 7.21 10.59 -10.97
CA ARG A 18 7.73 11.79 -10.27
C ARG A 18 7.61 11.60 -8.77
N PHE A 19 8.74 11.43 -8.10
CA PHE A 19 8.75 11.29 -6.64
C PHE A 19 8.40 12.60 -5.95
N PRO A 20 7.60 12.56 -4.87
CA PRO A 20 7.49 13.69 -3.95
C PRO A 20 8.86 13.93 -3.29
N TYR A 21 9.30 15.19 -3.26
CA TYR A 21 10.43 15.64 -2.45
C TYR A 21 9.92 16.65 -1.40
N SER A 22 10.76 17.00 -0.43
CA SER A 22 10.36 17.81 0.74
C SER A 22 9.67 19.14 0.41
N GLU A 23 9.88 19.70 -0.78
CA GLU A 23 9.29 20.98 -1.21
C GLU A 23 8.52 20.87 -2.54
N GLY A 24 8.04 19.68 -2.95
CA GLY A 24 7.18 19.57 -4.13
C GLY A 24 7.26 18.26 -4.92
N ILE A 25 6.95 18.34 -6.22
CA ILE A 25 7.03 17.22 -7.17
C ILE A 25 8.33 17.34 -7.94
N ALA A 26 9.16 16.31 -7.96
CA ALA A 26 10.45 16.34 -8.66
C ALA A 26 10.31 16.89 -10.09
N HIS A 27 11.23 17.78 -10.48
CA HIS A 27 11.20 18.48 -11.77
C HIS A 27 11.20 17.56 -12.98
N TYR A 28 11.75 16.35 -12.85
CA TYR A 28 11.77 15.33 -13.88
C TYR A 28 11.21 14.02 -13.34
N ALA A 29 10.54 13.27 -14.21
CA ALA A 29 10.14 11.91 -13.92
C ALA A 29 11.36 10.98 -14.03
N ARG A 30 11.41 9.97 -13.17
CA ARG A 30 12.45 8.96 -13.14
C ARG A 30 11.92 7.64 -13.70
N PRO A 31 12.73 6.89 -14.46
CA PRO A 31 12.37 5.53 -14.77
C PRO A 31 12.29 4.73 -13.47
N CYS A 32 11.23 3.96 -13.30
CA CYS A 32 10.99 3.12 -12.15
C CYS A 32 10.60 1.73 -12.61
N LEU A 33 11.23 0.71 -12.02
CA LEU A 33 10.91 -0.68 -12.30
C LEU A 33 9.78 -1.14 -11.38
N ILE A 34 8.77 -1.78 -11.95
CA ILE A 34 7.70 -2.41 -11.16
C ILE A 34 8.23 -3.74 -10.62
N LEU A 35 8.30 -3.84 -9.30
CA LEU A 35 8.72 -5.05 -8.60
C LEU A 35 7.54 -5.97 -8.31
N GLU A 36 6.42 -5.39 -7.90
CA GLU A 36 5.20 -6.10 -7.54
C GLU A 36 3.99 -5.33 -8.06
N ALA A 37 2.95 -6.08 -8.43
CA ALA A 37 1.66 -5.53 -8.81
C ALA A 37 0.54 -6.31 -8.11
N THR A 38 -0.20 -5.61 -7.26
CA THR A 38 -1.45 -6.09 -6.68
C THR A 38 -2.63 -5.51 -7.46
N GLU A 39 -3.84 -5.80 -6.99
CA GLU A 39 -5.06 -5.22 -7.55
C GLU A 39 -5.06 -3.69 -7.40
N ASP A 40 -4.68 -3.18 -6.22
CA ASP A 40 -4.79 -1.75 -5.90
C ASP A 40 -3.47 -0.99 -5.95
N GLU A 41 -2.33 -1.67 -5.81
CA GLU A 41 -1.03 -1.05 -5.62
C GLU A 41 0.05 -1.58 -6.55
N LEU A 42 1.04 -0.74 -6.82
CA LEU A 42 2.27 -1.09 -7.52
C LEU A 42 3.47 -0.74 -6.62
N LEU A 43 4.41 -1.68 -6.49
CA LEU A 43 5.68 -1.45 -5.81
C LEU A 43 6.73 -1.03 -6.84
N LEU A 44 7.17 0.22 -6.76
CA LEU A 44 8.13 0.81 -7.70
C LEU A 44 9.52 0.87 -7.08
N ALA A 45 10.54 0.45 -7.82
CA ALA A 45 11.95 0.68 -7.50
C ALA A 45 12.50 1.88 -8.25
N TYR A 46 13.22 2.74 -7.53
CA TYR A 46 13.84 3.94 -8.07
C TYR A 46 14.93 3.63 -9.09
N GLY A 47 14.82 4.17 -10.31
CA GLY A 47 15.86 4.11 -11.33
C GLY A 47 16.75 5.35 -11.34
N THR A 48 18.06 5.12 -11.48
CA THR A 48 19.07 6.18 -11.63
C THR A 48 20.16 5.79 -12.61
N SER A 49 20.73 6.80 -13.28
CA SER A 49 21.92 6.65 -14.12
C SER A 49 23.18 7.22 -13.44
N SER A 50 23.08 7.75 -12.22
CA SER A 50 24.26 8.20 -11.46
C SER A 50 24.99 7.00 -10.88
N CYS A 51 26.32 7.02 -10.92
CA CYS A 51 27.21 5.97 -10.38
C CYS A 51 27.71 6.26 -8.95
N GLU A 52 27.21 7.30 -8.28
CA GLU A 52 27.71 7.71 -6.96
C GLU A 52 27.41 6.70 -5.84
N ARG A 53 28.30 6.69 -4.82
CA ARG A 53 28.29 5.81 -3.63
C ARG A 53 27.03 5.94 -2.75
N ALA A 54 26.24 7.00 -2.89
CA ALA A 54 25.06 7.28 -2.04
C ALA A 54 23.84 6.38 -2.34
N ASN A 55 23.95 5.43 -3.28
CA ASN A 55 22.87 4.54 -3.70
C ASN A 55 23.26 3.05 -3.52
N THR A 56 23.87 2.69 -2.40
CA THR A 56 24.21 1.30 -2.07
C THR A 56 22.96 0.50 -1.65
N GLY A 57 22.82 -0.72 -2.17
CA GLY A 57 21.71 -1.64 -1.90
C GLY A 57 21.63 -2.79 -2.90
N PHE A 58 20.53 -3.55 -2.92
CA PHE A 58 20.24 -4.52 -3.98
C PHE A 58 19.88 -3.78 -5.27
N GLU A 59 20.67 -3.98 -6.33
CA GLU A 59 20.54 -3.27 -7.60
C GLU A 59 20.25 -4.22 -8.75
N ILE A 60 19.36 -3.82 -9.66
CA ILE A 60 19.22 -4.42 -10.99
C ILE A 60 19.83 -3.45 -11.99
N ARG A 61 20.80 -3.89 -12.80
CA ARG A 61 21.52 -3.05 -13.76
C ARG A 61 21.14 -3.40 -15.19
N LEU A 62 20.78 -2.38 -15.96
CA LEU A 62 20.50 -2.45 -17.39
C LEU A 62 21.56 -1.66 -18.15
N ASN A 63 22.63 -2.37 -18.54
CA ASN A 63 23.81 -1.79 -19.20
C ASN A 63 23.77 -1.95 -20.73
N ALA A 64 23.04 -2.95 -21.23
CA ALA A 64 22.84 -3.22 -22.65
C ALA A 64 21.33 -3.24 -22.94
N GLU A 65 20.96 -3.04 -24.21
CA GLU A 65 19.55 -3.10 -24.68
C GLU A 65 18.58 -2.16 -23.95
N PHE A 66 19.09 -1.18 -23.20
CA PHE A 66 18.27 -0.25 -22.42
C PHE A 66 17.26 0.53 -23.30
N ALA A 67 17.60 0.76 -24.57
CA ALA A 67 16.68 1.36 -25.55
C ALA A 67 15.44 0.50 -25.81
N ALA A 68 15.58 -0.83 -25.82
CA ALA A 68 14.46 -1.76 -25.98
C ALA A 68 13.49 -1.71 -24.79
N CYS A 69 14.00 -1.33 -23.61
CA CYS A 69 13.20 -1.13 -22.40
C CYS A 69 12.66 0.31 -22.26
N GLY A 70 12.74 1.15 -23.30
CA GLY A 70 12.24 2.53 -23.28
C GLY A 70 13.13 3.52 -22.50
N LEU A 71 14.39 3.14 -22.20
CA LEU A 71 15.35 4.00 -21.53
C LEU A 71 16.26 4.69 -22.54
N ASN A 72 16.65 5.94 -22.26
CA ASN A 72 17.57 6.69 -23.11
C ASN A 72 19.06 6.54 -22.74
N ARG A 73 19.35 5.78 -21.67
CA ARG A 73 20.72 5.50 -21.19
C ARG A 73 20.72 4.29 -20.26
N ALA A 74 21.90 3.71 -20.08
CA ALA A 74 22.14 2.69 -19.05
C ALA A 74 21.67 3.20 -17.67
N SER A 75 20.90 2.36 -16.98
CA SER A 75 20.26 2.72 -15.72
C SER A 75 20.32 1.56 -14.74
N ARG A 76 20.36 1.87 -13.45
CA ARG A 76 20.22 0.91 -12.35
C ARG A 76 18.96 1.19 -11.56
N PHE A 77 18.28 0.13 -11.13
CA PHE A 77 17.12 0.19 -10.24
C PHE A 77 17.54 -0.22 -8.83
N VAL A 78 17.35 0.69 -7.87
CA VAL A 78 17.76 0.51 -6.48
C VAL A 78 16.59 -0.05 -5.69
N LEU A 79 16.59 -1.36 -5.42
CA LEU A 79 15.48 -2.06 -4.75
C LEU A 79 15.30 -1.65 -3.28
N ALA A 80 16.35 -1.12 -2.66
CA ALA A 80 16.30 -0.53 -1.33
C ALA A 80 15.50 0.79 -1.29
N ARG A 81 15.31 1.45 -2.44
CA ARG A 81 14.54 2.68 -2.59
C ARG A 81 13.26 2.38 -3.36
N ARG A 82 12.29 1.84 -2.64
CA ARG A 82 11.00 1.44 -3.19
C ARG A 82 9.84 2.21 -2.56
N ILE A 83 8.81 2.46 -3.36
CA ILE A 83 7.59 3.14 -2.94
C ILE A 83 6.38 2.36 -3.44
N ARG A 84 5.32 2.27 -2.62
CA ARG A 84 4.02 1.79 -3.05
C ARG A 84 3.20 2.96 -3.56
N VAL A 85 2.58 2.77 -4.72
CA VAL A 85 1.72 3.78 -5.35
C VAL A 85 0.41 3.14 -5.78
N ALA A 86 -0.67 3.92 -5.77
CA ALA A 86 -1.97 3.45 -6.23
C ALA A 86 -1.93 3.13 -7.74
N ARG A 87 -2.38 1.92 -8.10
CA ARG A 87 -2.44 1.41 -9.48
C ARG A 87 -3.32 2.28 -10.37
N LEU A 88 -4.44 2.76 -9.82
CA LEU A 88 -5.42 3.57 -10.56
C LEU A 88 -4.82 4.88 -11.10
N VAL A 89 -3.88 5.50 -10.38
CA VAL A 89 -3.23 6.75 -10.82
C VAL A 89 -2.38 6.51 -12.06
N LEU A 90 -1.65 5.38 -12.10
CA LEU A 90 -0.83 5.00 -13.25
C LEU A 90 -1.70 4.63 -14.46
N LEU A 91 -2.81 3.93 -14.22
CA LEU A 91 -3.79 3.63 -15.27
C LEU A 91 -4.41 4.90 -15.85
N ALA A 92 -4.81 5.85 -15.01
CA ALA A 92 -5.35 7.14 -15.44
C ALA A 92 -4.31 7.93 -16.24
N ALA A 93 -3.05 7.98 -15.79
CA ALA A 93 -1.98 8.67 -16.51
C ALA A 93 -1.74 8.07 -17.91
N ARG A 94 -1.79 6.74 -18.03
CA ARG A 94 -1.69 6.06 -19.32
C ARG A 94 -2.86 6.39 -20.24
N ASN A 95 -4.09 6.28 -19.73
CA ASN A 95 -5.30 6.53 -20.52
C ASN A 95 -5.40 7.99 -21.00
N LEU A 96 -4.94 8.94 -20.17
CA LEU A 96 -4.96 10.38 -20.49
C LEU A 96 -3.70 10.84 -21.24
N GLY A 97 -2.67 10.00 -21.35
CA GLY A 97 -1.39 10.34 -21.99
C GLY A 97 -0.65 11.50 -21.32
N ARG A 98 -0.93 11.80 -20.05
CA ARG A 98 -0.35 12.94 -19.31
C ARG A 98 -0.10 12.58 -17.85
N PRO A 99 0.84 13.25 -17.16
CA PRO A 99 1.06 13.05 -15.73
C PRO A 99 -0.22 13.32 -14.93
N VAL A 100 -0.56 12.38 -14.03
CA VAL A 100 -1.71 12.50 -13.12
C VAL A 100 -1.21 12.52 -11.68
N LYS A 101 -1.76 13.46 -10.90
CA LYS A 101 -1.67 13.47 -9.44
C LYS A 101 -3.08 13.34 -8.91
N TRP A 102 -3.32 12.33 -8.08
CA TRP A 102 -4.58 12.21 -7.36
C TRP A 102 -4.45 12.86 -5.98
N ILE A 103 -5.43 13.67 -5.61
CA ILE A 103 -5.60 14.24 -4.28
C ILE A 103 -7.06 13.99 -3.93
N GLY A 104 -7.31 13.05 -3.03
CA GLY A 104 -8.66 12.73 -2.61
C GLY A 104 -9.24 13.79 -1.69
N GLU A 105 -10.54 14.04 -1.82
CA GLU A 105 -11.30 14.84 -0.88
C GLU A 105 -11.70 14.03 0.35
N ARG A 106 -11.72 14.66 1.52
CA ARG A 106 -12.06 13.96 2.77
C ARG A 106 -13.47 13.35 2.72
N THR A 107 -14.47 14.15 2.32
CA THR A 107 -15.89 13.77 2.40
C THR A 107 -16.35 12.95 1.21
N ALA A 108 -15.92 13.32 0.00
CA ALA A 108 -16.37 12.64 -1.21
C ALA A 108 -15.63 11.31 -1.45
N ASP A 109 -14.35 11.22 -1.06
CA ASP A 109 -13.55 10.02 -1.32
C ASP A 109 -13.31 9.23 -0.02
N ALA A 110 -12.54 9.78 0.93
CA ALA A 110 -12.06 9.02 2.09
C ALA A 110 -13.22 8.48 2.96
N PHE A 111 -14.28 9.26 3.15
CA PHE A 111 -15.48 8.84 3.87
C PHE A 111 -16.31 7.76 3.16
N LEU A 112 -16.04 7.41 1.89
CA LEU A 112 -16.75 6.34 1.19
C LEU A 112 -15.84 5.14 0.92
N SER A 113 -14.55 5.38 0.67
CA SER A 113 -13.60 4.35 0.24
C SER A 113 -12.75 3.77 1.36
N ASP A 114 -12.44 4.56 2.39
CA ASP A 114 -11.46 4.12 3.38
C ASP A 114 -12.05 3.10 4.35
N SER A 115 -11.16 2.39 5.04
CA SER A 115 -11.59 1.47 6.10
C SER A 115 -12.17 2.26 7.27
N HIS A 116 -13.47 2.10 7.52
CA HIS A 116 -14.15 2.74 8.64
C HIS A 116 -14.15 1.87 9.89
N GLY A 117 -14.42 2.51 11.03
CA GLY A 117 -14.77 1.81 12.26
C GLY A 117 -15.97 0.90 12.03
N ARG A 118 -15.82 -0.36 12.44
CA ARG A 118 -16.88 -1.36 12.37
C ARG A 118 -17.54 -1.47 13.74
N ASP A 119 -18.84 -1.74 13.74
CA ASP A 119 -19.58 -2.03 14.96
C ASP A 119 -19.18 -3.40 15.52
N GLN A 120 -19.23 -3.48 16.85
CA GLN A 120 -18.96 -4.69 17.61
C GLN A 120 -19.97 -4.79 18.75
N ILE A 121 -20.47 -6.00 18.97
CA ILE A 121 -21.37 -6.34 20.06
C ILE A 121 -20.64 -7.33 20.96
N ASN A 122 -20.51 -6.98 22.24
CA ASN A 122 -19.84 -7.81 23.23
C ASN A 122 -20.83 -8.21 24.32
N GLU A 123 -20.92 -9.51 24.59
CA GLU A 123 -21.61 -10.06 25.75
C GLU A 123 -20.55 -10.53 26.74
N ALA A 124 -20.55 -9.97 27.95
CA ALA A 124 -19.54 -10.25 28.96
C ALA A 124 -20.18 -10.75 30.27
N GLU A 125 -19.56 -11.77 30.85
CA GLU A 125 -19.93 -12.35 32.14
C GLU A 125 -18.72 -12.33 33.08
N LEU A 126 -18.92 -11.79 34.28
CA LEU A 126 -17.88 -11.64 35.31
C LEU A 126 -18.24 -12.46 36.54
N ALA A 127 -17.33 -13.34 36.95
CA ALA A 127 -17.42 -14.07 38.20
C ALA A 127 -16.68 -13.32 39.31
N LEU A 128 -17.34 -13.15 40.46
CA LEU A 128 -16.81 -12.46 41.64
C LEU A 128 -16.86 -13.39 42.87
N ASP A 129 -15.94 -13.21 43.82
CA ASP A 129 -16.06 -13.78 45.17
C ASP A 129 -16.94 -12.90 46.08
N ALA A 130 -17.14 -13.34 47.33
CA ALA A 130 -17.95 -12.61 48.32
C ALA A 130 -17.36 -11.23 48.71
N ASP A 131 -16.07 -11.02 48.46
CA ASP A 131 -15.37 -9.76 48.69
C ASP A 131 -15.26 -8.91 47.40
N TYR A 132 -16.00 -9.28 46.34
CA TYR A 132 -16.00 -8.64 45.02
C TYR A 132 -14.68 -8.74 44.26
N ARG A 133 -13.83 -9.74 44.54
CA ARG A 133 -12.63 -10.01 43.73
C ARG A 133 -12.98 -10.78 42.46
N PHE A 134 -12.28 -10.45 41.37
CA PHE A 134 -12.52 -11.03 40.05
C PHE A 134 -11.94 -12.45 40.01
N LEU A 135 -12.79 -13.43 39.68
CA LEU A 135 -12.42 -14.84 39.57
C LEU A 135 -12.24 -15.28 38.13
N ALA A 136 -13.14 -14.82 37.25
CA ALA A 136 -13.11 -15.15 35.83
C ALA A 136 -13.91 -14.13 35.02
N LEU A 137 -13.51 -13.94 33.77
CA LEU A 137 -14.23 -13.13 32.78
C LEU A 137 -14.44 -13.98 31.53
N ARG A 138 -15.67 -14.06 31.05
CA ARG A 138 -16.02 -14.64 29.75
C ARG A 138 -16.59 -13.56 28.86
N VAL A 139 -16.09 -13.44 27.63
CA VAL A 139 -16.61 -12.47 26.65
C VAL A 139 -16.88 -13.18 25.32
N ASN A 140 -18.09 -13.00 24.80
CA ASN A 140 -18.48 -13.38 23.45
C ASN A 140 -18.61 -12.11 22.60
N SER A 141 -17.87 -12.04 21.50
CA SER A 141 -17.80 -10.85 20.65
C SER A 141 -18.27 -11.17 19.24
N TRP A 142 -19.23 -10.38 18.74
CA TRP A 142 -19.67 -10.38 17.34
C TRP A 142 -19.24 -9.07 16.70
N ALA A 143 -18.49 -9.14 15.62
CA ALA A 143 -17.96 -7.97 14.93
C ALA A 143 -18.38 -7.95 13.46
N ASN A 144 -18.71 -6.75 12.98
CA ASN A 144 -19.01 -6.55 11.57
C ASN A 144 -17.72 -6.53 10.74
N MET A 145 -17.55 -7.54 9.89
CA MET A 145 -16.35 -7.67 9.05
C MET A 145 -16.42 -6.86 7.74
N GLY A 146 -17.60 -6.35 7.39
CA GLY A 146 -17.86 -5.71 6.11
C GLY A 146 -17.75 -6.65 4.91
N ALA A 147 -17.81 -6.07 3.70
CA ALA A 147 -17.70 -6.81 2.44
C ALA A 147 -16.25 -7.24 2.12
N TYR A 148 -15.26 -6.54 2.66
CA TYR A 148 -13.84 -6.80 2.44
C TYR A 148 -13.09 -6.73 3.77
N LEU A 149 -12.20 -7.70 3.97
CA LEU A 149 -11.35 -7.78 5.14
C LEU A 149 -10.16 -6.82 4.97
N SER A 150 -10.14 -5.75 5.76
CA SER A 150 -8.92 -4.95 5.97
C SER A 150 -8.10 -5.55 7.10
N ASN A 151 -6.81 -5.19 7.22
CA ASN A 151 -5.96 -5.68 8.32
C ASN A 151 -6.59 -5.49 9.70
N PHE A 152 -7.27 -4.36 9.92
CA PHE A 152 -7.87 -4.06 11.22
C PHE A 152 -9.25 -4.69 11.42
N ALA A 153 -9.91 -5.16 10.36
CA ALA A 153 -11.24 -5.77 10.47
C ALA A 153 -11.24 -7.03 11.37
N PRO A 154 -10.33 -8.03 11.20
CA PRO A 154 -10.25 -9.16 12.11
C PRO A 154 -9.39 -8.90 13.33
N TYR A 155 -8.34 -8.07 13.20
CA TYR A 155 -7.39 -7.83 14.28
C TYR A 155 -8.02 -7.15 15.50
N ILE A 156 -8.92 -6.18 15.29
CA ILE A 156 -9.59 -5.46 16.39
C ILE A 156 -10.42 -6.39 17.28
N PRO A 157 -11.38 -7.19 16.74
CA PRO A 157 -12.20 -8.07 17.58
C PRO A 157 -11.48 -9.30 18.13
N THR A 158 -10.33 -9.68 17.57
CA THR A 158 -9.56 -10.83 18.06
C THR A 158 -8.38 -10.39 18.93
N ASP A 159 -7.23 -10.14 18.33
CA ASP A 159 -5.95 -10.00 19.05
C ASP A 159 -5.90 -8.71 19.87
N CYS A 160 -6.43 -7.61 19.33
CA CYS A 160 -6.50 -6.34 20.06
C CYS A 160 -7.47 -6.43 21.25
N GLY A 161 -8.66 -6.99 21.01
CA GLY A 161 -9.69 -7.16 22.04
C GLY A 161 -9.22 -8.03 23.21
N VAL A 162 -8.53 -9.14 22.93
CA VAL A 162 -8.00 -10.04 23.96
C VAL A 162 -7.01 -9.32 24.89
N LEU A 163 -6.12 -8.48 24.34
CA LEU A 163 -5.14 -7.72 25.12
C LEU A 163 -5.78 -6.63 25.99
N MET A 164 -6.94 -6.08 25.60
CA MET A 164 -7.67 -5.09 26.40
C MET A 164 -8.52 -5.72 27.51
N LEU A 165 -8.88 -6.99 27.38
CA LEU A 165 -9.73 -7.72 28.34
C LEU A 165 -8.94 -8.40 29.46
N ASN A 166 -7.66 -8.72 29.23
CA ASN A 166 -6.76 -9.27 30.23
C ASN A 166 -5.95 -8.15 30.90
N GLY A 167 -6.60 -7.43 31.82
CA GLY A 167 -5.99 -6.46 32.73
C GLY A 167 -5.80 -7.04 34.12
#